data_AF-A0A3M8CXK4-F1
#
_entry.id   AF-A0A3M8CXK4-F1
#
_cell.length_a   1.000
_cell.length_b   1.000
_cell.length_c   1.000
_cell.angle_alpha   90.00
_cell.angle_beta   90.00
_cell.angle_gamma   90.00
#
_symmetry.space_group_name_H-M   'P 1'
#
loop_
_entity.id
_entity.type
_entity.pdbx_description
1 polymer ?
#
loop_
_entity_poly.entity_id
_entity_poly.type
_entity_poly.pdbx_seq_one_letter_code
_entity_poly.pdbx_strand_id
1 'polypeptide(L)'
;MPSQINTDSLKKAEVSATLAKTMITQAIEQSAANPQLAEEALKTASTEIAQAQTMISQVQSTIQTQQQQQQQQQQQQQQQQQQKS
;
A
#
# COMPACT_ATOMS: atom_id res chain seq x y z
N MET A 1 -5.27 1.57 -22.79
CA MET A 1 -6.03 1.47 -21.52
C MET A 1 -5.24 2.27 -20.48
N PRO A 2 -5.79 3.31 -19.83
CA PRO A 2 -5.08 3.99 -18.76
C PRO A 2 -4.82 3.01 -17.62
N SER A 3 -3.55 2.85 -17.27
CA SER A 3 -3.11 2.01 -16.16
C SER A 3 -3.61 2.63 -14.85
N GLN A 4 -4.70 2.10 -14.29
CA GLN A 4 -5.26 2.60 -13.05
C GLN A 4 -4.51 2.01 -11.85
N ILE A 5 -4.07 2.90 -10.96
CA ILE A 5 -3.67 2.54 -9.61
C ILE A 5 -4.89 1.89 -8.93
N ASN A 6 -4.68 0.76 -8.25
CA ASN A 6 -5.73 0.14 -7.45
C ASN A 6 -5.99 0.98 -6.19
N THR A 7 -6.88 1.96 -6.33
CA THR A 7 -7.26 2.87 -5.25
C THR A 7 -8.03 2.17 -4.12
N ASP A 8 -8.66 1.04 -4.39
CA ASP A 8 -9.36 0.26 -3.36
C ASP A 8 -8.37 -0.39 -2.39
N SER A 9 -7.25 -0.91 -2.90
CA SER A 9 -6.15 -1.40 -2.05
C SER A 9 -5.54 -0.27 -1.21
N LEU A 10 -5.42 0.95 -1.76
CA LEU A 10 -4.95 2.10 -1.00
C LEU A 10 -5.92 2.52 0.10
N LYS A 11 -7.23 2.55 -0.18
CA LYS A 11 -8.26 2.82 0.84
C LYS A 11 -8.25 1.78 1.96
N LYS A 12 -8.10 0.50 1.62
CA LYS A 12 -7.99 -0.55 2.65
C LYS A 12 -6.73 -0.38 3.49
N ALA A 13 -5.60 -0.04 2.87
CA ALA A 13 -4.36 0.25 3.59
C ALA A 13 -4.51 1.46 4.53
N GLU A 14 -5.21 2.51 4.11
CA GLU A 14 -5.53 3.67 4.94
C GLU A 14 -6.38 3.30 6.16
N VAL A 15 -7.40 2.45 5.98
CA VAL A 15 -8.23 1.97 7.10
C VAL A 15 -7.38 1.19 8.10
N SER A 16 -6.58 0.21 7.65
CA SER A 16 -5.69 -0.54 8.54
C SER A 16 -4.67 0.36 9.26
N ALA A 17 -4.08 1.33 8.56
CA ALA A 17 -3.17 2.29 9.19
C ALA A 17 -3.87 3.16 10.25
N THR A 18 -5.13 3.55 10.01
CA THR A 18 -5.94 4.33 10.95
C THR A 18 -6.33 3.50 12.17
N LEU A 19 -6.68 2.23 11.98
CA LEU A 19 -6.94 1.29 13.07
C LEU A 19 -5.68 1.08 13.92
N ALA A 20 -4.54 0.82 13.28
CA ALA A 20 -3.26 0.68 13.97
C ALA A 20 -2.93 1.91 14.82
N LYS A 21 -3.09 3.12 14.25
CA LYS A 21 -2.89 4.38 14.97
C LYS A 21 -3.78 4.45 16.21
N THR A 22 -5.06 4.13 16.06
CA THR A 22 -6.03 4.15 17.17
C THR A 22 -5.63 3.17 18.28
N MET A 23 -5.21 1.95 17.92
CA MET A 23 -4.76 0.95 18.88
C MET A 23 -3.47 1.37 19.61
N ILE A 24 -2.53 2.00 18.90
CA ILE A 24 -1.31 2.55 19.52
C ILE A 24 -1.66 3.66 20.50
N THR A 25 -2.57 4.57 20.13
CA THR A 25 -3.05 5.61 21.04
C THR A 25 -3.69 5.01 22.30
N GLN A 26 -4.58 4.02 22.15
CA GLN A 26 -5.17 3.31 23.29
C GLN A 26 -4.11 2.62 24.16
N ALA A 27 -3.12 1.97 23.54
CA ALA A 27 -2.03 1.34 24.29
C ALA A 27 -1.23 2.35 25.11
N ILE A 28 -0.95 3.54 24.56
CA ILE A 28 -0.25 4.61 25.28
C ILE A 28 -1.09 5.06 26.48
N GLU A 29 -2.37 5.34 26.26
CA GLU A 29 -3.28 5.81 27.31
C GLU A 29 -3.48 4.78 28.43
N GLN A 30 -3.55 3.49 28.07
CA GLN A 30 -3.77 2.40 29.02
C GLN A 30 -2.46 1.85 29.60
N SER A 31 -1.29 2.16 29.07
CA SER A 31 -0.01 1.55 29.47
C SER A 31 0.27 1.62 30.98
N ALA A 32 -0.12 2.72 31.63
CA ALA A 32 0.05 2.90 33.07
C ALA A 32 -1.07 2.26 33.91
N ALA A 33 -2.27 2.12 33.36
CA ALA A 33 -3.46 1.65 34.07
C ALA A 33 -3.74 0.16 33.88
N ASN A 34 -3.48 -0.36 32.67
CA ASN A 34 -3.69 -1.75 32.29
C ASN A 34 -2.65 -2.18 31.23
N PRO A 35 -1.45 -2.60 31.67
CA PRO A 35 -0.36 -3.01 30.79
C PRO A 35 -0.72 -4.18 29.85
N GLN A 36 -1.56 -5.12 30.32
CA GLN A 36 -1.97 -6.28 29.52
C GLN A 36 -2.85 -5.88 28.34
N LEU A 37 -3.80 -4.96 28.56
CA LEU A 37 -4.62 -4.40 27.49
C LEU A 37 -3.77 -3.58 26.50
N ALA A 38 -2.78 -2.85 27.00
CA ALA A 38 -1.84 -2.12 26.15
C ALA A 38 -1.02 -3.08 25.26
N GLU A 39 -0.54 -4.20 25.79
CA GLU A 39 0.18 -5.21 25.01
C GLU A 39 -0.69 -5.83 23.92
N GLU A 40 -1.96 -6.17 24.22
CA GLU A 40 -2.90 -6.70 23.24
C GLU A 40 -3.22 -5.69 22.12
N ALA A 41 -3.40 -4.42 22.48
CA ALA A 41 -3.61 -3.34 21.53
C ALA A 41 -2.39 -3.17 20.61
N LEU A 42 -1.16 -3.23 21.15
CA LEU A 42 0.07 -3.16 20.34
C LEU A 42 0.22 -4.37 19.40
N LYS A 43 -0.15 -5.57 19.86
CA LYS A 43 -0.15 -6.78 19.02
C LYS A 43 -1.12 -6.64 17.84
N THR A 44 -2.31 -6.12 18.11
CA THR A 44 -3.31 -5.85 17.07
C THR A 44 -2.82 -4.78 16.11
N ALA A 45 -2.27 -3.67 16.64
CA ALA A 45 -1.70 -2.60 15.82
C ALA A 45 -0.60 -3.10 14.87
N SER A 46 0.28 -3.98 15.36
CA SER A 46 1.33 -4.61 14.55
C SER A 46 0.76 -5.39 13.35
N THR A 47 -0.33 -6.14 13.60
CA THR A 47 -1.02 -6.90 12.55
C THR A 47 -1.60 -5.97 11.48
N GLU A 48 -2.27 -4.90 11.89
CA GLU A 48 -2.83 -3.91 10.97
C GLU A 48 -1.76 -3.16 10.16
N ILE A 49 -0.62 -2.84 10.78
CA ILE A 49 0.53 -2.25 10.07
C ILE A 49 1.06 -3.20 9.00
N ALA A 50 1.23 -4.49 9.31
CA ALA A 50 1.71 -5.48 8.35
C ALA A 50 0.73 -5.63 7.16
N GLN A 51 -0.57 -5.58 7.41
CA GLN A 51 -1.58 -5.59 6.35
C GLN A 51 -1.50 -4.33 5.48
N ALA A 52 -1.41 -3.15 6.10
CA ALA A 52 -1.24 -1.89 5.36
C ALA A 52 0.02 -1.90 4.48
N GLN A 53 1.15 -2.36 5.02
CA GLN A 53 2.40 -2.50 4.28
C GLN A 53 2.25 -3.45 3.09
N THR A 54 1.62 -4.61 3.28
CA THR A 54 1.39 -5.58 2.21
C THR A 54 0.60 -4.97 1.06
N MET A 55 -0.50 -4.28 1.37
CA MET A 55 -1.34 -3.62 0.37
C MET A 55 -0.60 -2.50 -0.37
N ILE A 56 0.20 -1.70 0.35
CA ILE A 56 1.04 -0.65 -0.24
C ILE A 56 2.07 -1.27 -1.20
N SER A 57 2.76 -2.33 -0.78
CA SER A 57 3.73 -3.02 -1.62
C SER A 57 3.10 -3.57 -2.90
N GLN A 58 1.90 -4.16 -2.81
CA GLN A 58 1.18 -4.65 -4.00
C GLN A 58 0.84 -3.52 -4.99
N VAL A 59 0.38 -2.37 -4.48
CA VAL A 59 0.11 -1.20 -5.31
C VAL A 59 1.40 -0.66 -5.94
N GLN A 60 2.48 -0.60 -5.16
CA GLN A 60 3.78 -0.14 -5.65
C GLN A 60 4.35 -1.05 -6.74
N SER A 61 4.26 -2.38 -6.58
CA SER A 61 4.65 -3.34 -7.61
C SER A 61 3.82 -3.17 -8.88
N THR A 62 2.50 -2.98 -8.72
CA THR A 62 1.59 -2.74 -9.85
C THR A 62 2.00 -1.49 -10.63
N ILE A 63 2.32 -0.38 -9.95
CA ILE A 63 2.79 0.86 -10.58
C ILE A 63 4.10 0.62 -11.36
N GLN A 64 5.07 -0.08 -10.77
CA GLN A 64 6.35 -0.37 -11.43
C GLN A 64 6.16 -1.20 -12.70
N THR A 65 5.36 -2.27 -12.64
CA THR A 65 5.06 -3.09 -13.83
C THR A 65 4.33 -2.29 -14.91
N GLN A 66 3.40 -1.43 -14.52
CA GLN A 66 2.68 -0.56 -15.46
C GLN A 66 3.60 0.44 -16.16
N GLN A 67 4.55 1.05 -15.45
CA GLN A 67 5.54 1.95 -16.04
C GLN A 67 6.42 1.26 -17.08
N GLN A 68 6.89 0.04 -16.78
CA GLN A 68 7.69 -0.75 -17.73
C GLN A 68 6.92 -1.10 -19.01
N GLN A 69 5.65 -1.49 -18.89
CA GLN A 69 4.81 -1.81 -20.04
C GLN A 69 4.55 -0.57 -20.92
N GLN A 70 4.33 0.60 -20.30
CA GLN A 70 4.09 1.84 -21.03
C GLN A 70 5.34 2.27 -21.81
N GLN A 71 6.54 2.10 -21.24
CA GLN A 71 7.80 2.40 -21.90
C GLN A 71 8.07 1.46 -23.09
N GLN A 72 7.78 0.17 -22.96
CA GLN A 72 7.90 -0.80 -24.06
C GLN A 72 6.94 -0.48 -25.22
N GLN A 73 5.69 -0.10 -24.94
CA GLN A 73 4.74 0.29 -25.98
C GLN A 73 5.19 1.54 -26.75
N GLN A 74 5.79 2.52 -26.08
CA GLN A 74 6.31 3.72 -26.74
C GLN A 74 7.49 3.40 -27.68
N GLN A 75 8.41 2.53 -27.27
CA GLN A 75 9.53 2.10 -28.13
C GLN A 75 9.06 1.35 -29.37
N GLN A 76 8.05 0.46 -29.25
CA GLN A 76 7.53 -0.28 -30.41
C GLN A 76 6.82 0.65 -31.42
N GLN A 77 6.17 1.71 -30.96
CA GLN A 77 5.54 2.69 -31.86
C GLN A 77 6.57 3.53 -32.63
N GLN A 78 7.70 3.91 -32.00
CA GLN A 78 8.77 4.63 -32.70
C GLN A 78 9.46 3.76 -33.75
N GLN A 79 9.73 2.48 -33.46
CA GLN A 79 10.36 1.58 -34.43
C GLN A 79 9.46 1.34 -35.66
N GLN A 80 8.15 1.22 -35.47
CA GLN A 80 7.21 1.05 -36.58
C GLN A 80 7.07 2.31 -37.46
N GLN A 81 7.28 3.51 -36.92
CA GLN A 81 7.29 4.74 -37.72
C GLN A 81 8.57 4.88 -38.55
N GLN A 82 9.72 4.45 -38.02
CA GLN A 82 10.98 4.48 -38.76
C GLN A 82 11.04 3.46 -39.90
N GLN A 83 10.34 2.33 -39.79
CA GLN A 83 10.29 1.33 -40.88
C GLN A 83 9.30 1.68 -42.01
N LYS A 84 8.45 2.69 -41.82
CA LYS A 84 7.47 3.15 -42.82
C LYS A 84 7.89 4.40 -43.58
N SER A 85 9.04 4.99 -43.26
CA SER A 85 9.68 6.10 -43.99
C SER A 85 10.85 5.59 -44.80
#